data_AF-A0A1M6JMM8-F1
#
_entry.id   AF-A0A1M6JMM8-F1
#
_cell.length_a   1.000
_cell.length_b   1.000
_cell.length_c   1.000
_cell.angle_alpha   90.00
_cell.angle_beta   90.00
_cell.angle_gamma   90.00
#
_symmetry.space_group_name_H-M   'P 1'
#
loop_
_entity.id
_entity.type
_entity.pdbx_description
1 polymer ?
#
loop_
_entity_poly.entity_id
_entity_poly.type
_entity_poly.pdbx_seq_one_letter_code
_entity_poly.pdbx_strand_id
1 'polypeptide(L)'
;MKIRIILFILIILSILSYGYQKSNNNSINIDTKDLATVSNPVTSPSGKYQLVIKEEIVDGTKHNKFDIFKISDGKPGTSAIFSSKVLFRTRDTLYFLWGDNDSVWVYSGDLGTFFWERAADKTWKKHDYTEGNKVPVPALLKKLKPEYFNDN
;
A
#
# COMPACT_ATOMS: atom_id res chain seq x y z
N MET A 1 32.11 -44.27 31.07
CA MET A 1 32.55 -43.70 29.78
C MET A 1 31.39 -43.37 28.82
N LYS A 2 30.20 -42.96 29.31
CA LYS A 2 29.01 -42.66 28.48
C LYS A 2 28.41 -41.26 28.69
N ILE A 3 28.84 -40.54 29.73
CA ILE A 3 28.31 -39.21 30.09
C ILE A 3 29.06 -38.05 29.41
N ARG A 4 30.31 -38.25 28.99
CA ARG A 4 31.13 -37.20 28.34
C ARG A 4 30.76 -36.96 26.85
N ILE A 5 30.07 -37.91 26.21
CA ILE A 5 29.66 -37.79 24.80
C ILE A 5 28.35 -36.99 24.67
N ILE A 6 27.47 -37.05 25.66
CA ILE A 6 26.16 -36.35 25.64
C ILE A 6 26.34 -34.82 25.76
N LEU A 7 27.34 -34.37 26.52
CA LEU A 7 27.65 -32.94 26.69
C LEU A 7 28.19 -32.27 25.42
N PHE A 8 28.87 -33.01 24.55
CA PHE A 8 29.37 -32.47 23.28
C PHE A 8 28.26 -32.27 22.22
N ILE A 9 27.21 -33.09 22.25
CA ILE A 9 26.10 -33.00 21.29
C ILE A 9 25.21 -31.78 21.58
N LEU A 10 25.02 -31.41 22.85
CA LEU A 10 24.22 -30.24 23.23
C LEU A 10 24.89 -28.90 22.89
N ILE A 11 26.23 -28.84 22.84
CA ILE A 11 26.97 -27.62 22.48
C ILE A 11 26.96 -27.40 20.97
N ILE A 12 26.87 -28.45 20.15
CA ILE A 12 26.80 -28.32 18.68
C ILE A 12 25.39 -27.87 18.24
N LEU A 13 24.35 -28.29 18.96
CA LEU A 13 22.96 -27.90 18.68
C LEU A 13 22.64 -26.43 19.00
N SER A 14 23.41 -25.77 19.88
CA SER A 14 23.23 -24.34 20.18
C SER A 14 23.92 -23.40 19.19
N ILE A 15 24.82 -23.90 18.33
CA ILE A 15 25.55 -23.08 17.35
C ILE A 15 24.76 -22.95 16.03
N LEU A 16 23.88 -23.89 15.71
CA LEU A 16 23.08 -23.86 14.47
C LEU A 16 21.83 -22.95 14.55
N SER A 17 21.45 -22.48 15.74
CA SER A 17 20.33 -21.52 15.90
C SER A 17 20.74 -20.07 15.67
N TYR A 18 22.03 -19.78 15.49
CA TYR A 18 22.56 -18.44 15.20
C TYR A 18 22.71 -18.17 13.69
N GLY A 19 21.87 -18.81 12.87
CA GLY A 19 21.58 -18.37 11.51
C GLY A 19 20.82 -17.04 11.53
N TYR A 20 21.54 -15.98 11.88
CA TYR A 20 21.14 -14.59 11.81
C TYR A 20 20.73 -14.31 10.36
N GLN A 21 19.43 -14.33 10.08
CA GLN A 21 18.92 -13.79 8.83
C GLN A 21 19.11 -12.28 8.91
N LYS A 22 20.26 -11.83 8.40
CA LYS A 22 20.57 -10.43 8.14
C LYS A 22 19.57 -9.97 7.07
N SER A 23 18.39 -9.54 7.51
CA SER A 23 17.49 -8.73 6.70
C SER A 23 18.30 -7.51 6.30
N ASN A 24 18.66 -7.47 5.04
CA ASN A 24 19.38 -6.38 4.43
C ASN A 24 18.38 -5.22 4.36
N ASN A 25 18.20 -4.54 5.49
CA ASN A 25 17.42 -3.31 5.59
C ASN A 25 18.23 -2.22 4.86
N ASN A 26 18.28 -2.30 3.53
CA ASN A 26 18.38 -1.12 2.72
C ASN A 26 17.13 -0.31 3.06
N SER A 27 17.24 0.54 4.08
CA SER A 27 16.22 1.50 4.44
C SER A 27 16.16 2.51 3.30
N ILE A 28 15.44 2.16 2.25
CA ILE A 28 15.03 3.10 1.23
C ILE A 28 14.26 4.16 2.01
N ASN A 29 14.79 5.37 2.07
CA ASN A 29 14.11 6.52 2.64
C ASN A 29 12.97 6.87 1.69
N ILE A 30 11.87 6.11 1.81
CA ILE A 30 10.66 6.33 1.05
C ILE A 30 9.91 7.42 1.80
N ASP A 31 9.79 8.58 1.18
CA ASP A 31 8.99 9.68 1.69
C ASP A 31 7.52 9.26 1.68
N THR A 32 7.02 8.81 2.83
CA THR A 32 5.65 8.30 2.99
C THR A 32 4.60 9.40 3.09
N LYS A 33 5.01 10.68 3.02
CA LYS A 33 4.06 11.82 3.06
C LYS A 33 3.04 11.77 1.91
N ASP A 34 3.41 11.15 0.80
CA ASP A 34 2.60 11.01 -0.41
C ASP A 34 1.66 9.79 -0.34
N LEU A 35 1.75 8.98 0.72
CA LEU A 35 0.79 7.92 1.02
C LEU A 35 -0.38 8.46 1.83
N ALA A 36 -1.58 8.24 1.30
CA ALA A 36 -2.80 8.54 2.04
C ALA A 36 -3.00 7.51 3.14
N THR A 37 -3.20 8.00 4.36
CA THR A 37 -3.56 7.20 5.54
C THR A 37 -4.75 7.84 6.24
N VAL A 38 -5.28 7.18 7.26
CA VAL A 38 -6.44 7.69 8.03
C VAL A 38 -6.14 9.06 8.64
N SER A 39 -4.89 9.33 9.03
CA SER A 39 -4.44 10.59 9.61
C SER A 39 -3.72 11.52 8.63
N ASN A 40 -3.42 11.07 7.42
CA ASN A 40 -2.70 11.83 6.40
C ASN A 40 -3.49 11.83 5.09
N PRO A 41 -4.43 12.76 4.88
CA PRO A 41 -5.04 12.95 3.57
C PRO A 41 -4.02 13.55 2.59
N VAL A 42 -4.04 13.11 1.34
CA VAL A 42 -3.05 13.52 0.33
C VAL A 42 -3.74 14.21 -0.84
N THR A 43 -3.20 15.35 -1.25
CA THR A 43 -3.68 16.13 -2.40
C THR A 43 -3.15 15.54 -3.70
N SER A 44 -3.98 15.51 -4.75
CA SER A 44 -3.61 14.98 -6.05
C SER A 44 -2.54 15.85 -6.73
N PRO A 45 -1.76 15.32 -7.69
CA PRO A 45 -0.72 16.07 -8.38
C PRO A 45 -1.22 17.38 -9.03
N SER A 46 -2.45 17.39 -9.54
CA SER A 46 -3.02 18.63 -10.12
C SER A 46 -3.55 19.62 -9.08
N GLY A 47 -3.59 19.25 -7.79
CA GLY A 47 -4.18 20.06 -6.73
C GLY A 47 -5.72 20.10 -6.73
N LYS A 48 -6.38 19.39 -7.63
CA LYS A 48 -7.85 19.44 -7.80
C LYS A 48 -8.60 18.54 -6.84
N TYR A 49 -7.94 17.54 -6.26
CA TYR A 49 -8.58 16.53 -5.44
C TYR A 49 -7.80 16.23 -4.17
N GLN A 50 -8.50 15.76 -3.15
CA GLN A 50 -7.91 15.22 -1.93
C GLN A 50 -8.37 13.78 -1.73
N LEU A 51 -7.43 12.89 -1.47
CA LEU A 51 -7.65 11.49 -1.13
C LEU A 51 -7.67 11.36 0.38
N VAL A 52 -8.76 10.82 0.92
CA VAL A 52 -8.98 10.64 2.35
C VAL A 52 -9.27 9.18 2.62
N ILE A 53 -8.56 8.57 3.58
CA ILE A 53 -8.79 7.18 3.98
C ILE A 53 -9.73 7.14 5.18
N LYS A 54 -10.71 6.25 5.12
CA LYS A 54 -11.66 5.98 6.20
C LYS A 54 -11.47 4.56 6.70
N GLU A 55 -11.40 4.41 8.02
CA GLU A 55 -11.43 3.11 8.67
C GLU A 55 -12.89 2.69 8.93
N GLU A 56 -13.18 1.41 8.75
CA GLU A 56 -14.47 0.78 9.03
C GLU A 56 -14.23 -0.61 9.64
N ILE A 57 -15.09 -1.03 10.58
CA ILE A 57 -15.05 -2.37 11.16
C ILE A 57 -16.20 -3.17 10.58
N VAL A 58 -15.87 -4.27 9.89
CA VAL A 58 -16.84 -5.21 9.32
C VAL A 58 -16.53 -6.59 9.89
N ASP A 59 -17.52 -7.20 10.54
CA ASP A 59 -17.41 -8.51 11.19
C ASP A 59 -16.20 -8.63 12.13
N GLY A 60 -15.97 -7.58 12.94
CA GLY A 60 -14.87 -7.49 13.89
C GLY A 60 -13.48 -7.27 13.26
N THR A 61 -13.40 -7.12 11.94
CA THR A 61 -12.15 -6.89 11.21
C THR A 61 -12.07 -5.46 10.70
N LYS A 62 -10.92 -4.82 10.93
CA LYS A 62 -10.62 -3.48 10.41
C LYS A 62 -10.38 -3.50 8.90
N HIS A 63 -11.04 -2.58 8.22
CA HIS A 63 -10.92 -2.32 6.80
C HIS A 63 -10.71 -0.83 6.57
N ASN A 64 -10.02 -0.51 5.49
CA ASN A 64 -9.91 0.84 4.97
C ASN A 64 -10.65 0.94 3.64
N LYS A 65 -11.25 2.10 3.42
CA LYS A 65 -11.73 2.57 2.12
C LYS A 65 -11.25 3.98 1.89
N PHE A 66 -11.46 4.50 0.69
CA PHE A 66 -11.08 5.87 0.38
C PHE A 66 -12.24 6.68 -0.17
N ASP A 67 -12.17 7.98 0.10
CA ASP A 67 -13.02 9.01 -0.43
C ASP A 67 -12.17 10.00 -1.23
N ILE A 68 -12.75 10.55 -2.28
CA ILE A 68 -12.16 11.63 -3.08
C ILE A 68 -13.00 12.89 -2.88
N PHE A 69 -12.37 13.95 -2.40
CA PHE A 69 -12.96 15.27 -2.27
C PHE A 69 -12.45 16.18 -3.38
N LYS A 70 -13.33 17.03 -3.93
CA LYS A 70 -12.89 18.11 -4.82
C LYS A 70 -12.33 19.24 -3.98
N ILE A 71 -11.20 19.80 -4.40
CA ILE A 71 -10.62 21.01 -3.82
C ILE A 71 -11.11 22.23 -4.61
N SER A 72 -11.60 23.24 -3.90
CA SER A 72 -11.94 24.57 -4.42
C SER A 72 -11.33 25.61 -3.49
N ASP A 73 -10.70 26.65 -4.04
CA ASP A 73 -10.07 27.73 -3.26
C ASP A 73 -9.11 27.22 -2.17
N GLY A 74 -8.33 26.19 -2.50
CA GLY A 74 -7.35 25.56 -1.61
C GLY A 74 -7.94 24.73 -0.46
N LYS A 75 -9.26 24.51 -0.44
CA LYS A 75 -9.94 23.73 0.61
C LYS A 75 -10.70 22.53 0.02
N PRO A 76 -10.63 21.36 0.66
CA PRO A 76 -11.48 20.23 0.28
C PRO A 76 -12.95 20.58 0.54
N GLY A 77 -13.84 20.15 -0.35
CA GLY A 77 -15.28 20.27 -0.16
C GLY A 77 -15.78 19.48 1.06
N THR A 78 -17.02 19.74 1.47
CA THR A 78 -17.62 19.07 2.64
C THR A 78 -18.13 17.66 2.34
N SER A 79 -18.30 17.32 1.07
CA SER A 79 -18.83 16.03 0.62
C SER A 79 -17.90 15.40 -0.39
N ALA A 80 -17.71 14.08 -0.26
CA ALA A 80 -16.93 13.31 -1.22
C ALA A 80 -17.64 13.31 -2.58
N ILE A 81 -16.88 13.53 -3.66
CA ILE A 81 -17.38 13.36 -5.04
C ILE A 81 -17.32 11.89 -5.48
N PHE A 82 -16.61 11.06 -4.71
CA PHE A 82 -16.55 9.63 -4.88
C PHE A 82 -16.17 8.96 -3.56
N SER A 83 -16.80 7.83 -3.27
CA SER A 83 -16.46 6.94 -2.17
C SER A 83 -16.30 5.53 -2.71
N SER A 84 -15.17 4.90 -2.42
CA SER A 84 -14.93 3.52 -2.81
C SER A 84 -15.92 2.60 -2.11
N LYS A 85 -16.53 1.70 -2.89
CA LYS A 85 -17.34 0.60 -2.37
C LYS A 85 -16.47 -0.60 -1.93
N VAL A 86 -15.21 -0.63 -2.34
CA VAL A 86 -14.28 -1.70 -2.01
C VAL A 86 -13.68 -1.43 -0.63
N LEU A 87 -13.78 -2.42 0.24
CA LEU A 87 -13.15 -2.45 1.55
C LEU A 87 -11.86 -3.26 1.47
N PHE A 88 -10.77 -2.69 1.97
CA PHE A 88 -9.46 -3.32 1.97
C PHE A 88 -9.07 -3.67 3.40
N ARG A 89 -8.78 -4.94 3.65
CA ARG A 89 -8.38 -5.39 4.99
C ARG A 89 -7.06 -4.73 5.38
N THR A 90 -6.96 -4.25 6.62
CA THR A 90 -5.75 -3.52 7.07
C THR A 90 -4.66 -4.43 7.64
N ARG A 91 -4.88 -5.74 7.70
CA ARG A 91 -3.90 -6.71 8.23
C ARG A 91 -2.74 -6.94 7.26
N ASP A 92 -3.01 -6.81 5.98
CA ASP A 92 -2.05 -7.03 4.90
C ASP A 92 -1.45 -5.68 4.46
N THR A 93 -0.37 -5.70 3.66
CA THR A 93 0.23 -4.44 3.17
C THR A 93 -0.78 -3.69 2.31
N LEU A 94 -1.05 -2.44 2.67
CA LEU A 94 -2.06 -1.62 2.01
C LEU A 94 -1.53 -0.21 1.79
N TYR A 95 -1.51 0.23 0.53
CA TYR A 95 -1.10 1.57 0.13
C TYR A 95 -2.20 2.24 -0.67
N PHE A 96 -2.48 3.49 -0.33
CA PHE A 96 -3.33 4.40 -1.11
C PHE A 96 -2.49 5.60 -1.52
N LEU A 97 -2.49 5.93 -2.80
CA LEU A 97 -1.71 7.05 -3.32
C LEU A 97 -2.33 7.59 -4.60
N TRP A 98 -1.88 8.79 -5.00
CA TRP A 98 -2.16 9.30 -6.33
C TRP A 98 -1.11 8.80 -7.34
N GLY A 99 -1.56 8.56 -8.56
CA GLY A 99 -0.73 8.50 -9.75
C GLY A 99 -0.67 9.86 -10.45
N ASP A 100 0.23 9.98 -11.41
CA ASP A 100 0.61 11.26 -12.05
C ASP A 100 -0.56 11.99 -12.74
N ASN A 101 -1.59 11.24 -13.18
CA ASN A 101 -2.75 11.75 -13.89
C ASN A 101 -4.00 11.94 -12.99
N ASP A 102 -3.80 12.24 -11.70
CA ASP A 102 -4.87 12.25 -10.69
C ASP A 102 -5.65 10.91 -10.62
N SER A 103 -5.01 9.79 -10.91
CA SER A 103 -5.60 8.47 -10.69
C SER A 103 -5.35 8.02 -9.26
N VAL A 104 -6.32 7.39 -8.59
CA VAL A 104 -6.08 6.81 -7.26
C VAL A 104 -5.58 5.40 -7.45
N TRP A 105 -4.41 5.09 -6.92
CA TRP A 105 -3.86 3.74 -6.90
C TRP A 105 -4.01 3.13 -5.51
N VAL A 106 -4.38 1.84 -5.51
CA VAL A 106 -4.45 1.02 -4.30
C VAL A 106 -3.67 -0.25 -4.52
N TYR A 107 -2.66 -0.48 -3.70
CA TYR A 107 -2.02 -1.79 -3.59
C TYR A 107 -2.52 -2.46 -2.32
N SER A 108 -3.03 -3.68 -2.46
CA SER A 108 -3.42 -4.54 -1.35
C SER A 108 -2.69 -5.88 -1.51
N GLY A 109 -2.04 -6.33 -0.44
CA GLY A 109 -1.27 -7.58 -0.45
C GLY A 109 -2.11 -8.83 -0.66
N ASP A 110 -3.42 -8.76 -0.39
CA ASP A 110 -4.37 -9.86 -0.49
C ASP A 110 -5.25 -9.82 -1.75
N LEU A 111 -5.67 -8.64 -2.20
CA LEU A 111 -6.56 -8.47 -3.36
C LEU A 111 -5.82 -8.09 -4.65
N GLY A 112 -4.59 -7.57 -4.55
CA GLY A 112 -3.79 -7.11 -5.68
C GLY A 112 -3.76 -5.59 -5.84
N THR A 113 -3.43 -5.14 -7.05
CA THR A 113 -3.28 -3.71 -7.36
C THR A 113 -4.44 -3.22 -8.21
N PHE A 114 -4.94 -2.03 -7.89
CA PHE A 114 -6.07 -1.40 -8.55
C PHE A 114 -5.79 0.06 -8.77
N PHE A 115 -6.45 0.64 -9.77
CA PHE A 115 -6.46 2.09 -9.95
C PHE A 115 -7.83 2.61 -10.36
N TRP A 116 -8.12 3.86 -9.96
CA TRP A 116 -9.33 4.56 -10.32
C TRP A 116 -8.99 5.78 -11.14
N GLU A 117 -9.63 5.90 -12.29
CA GLU A 117 -9.51 7.06 -13.17
C GLU A 117 -10.85 7.77 -13.31
N ARG A 118 -10.76 9.10 -13.45
CA ARG A 118 -11.94 9.91 -13.70
C ARG A 118 -12.31 9.83 -15.17
N ALA A 119 -13.45 9.21 -15.46
CA ALA A 119 -13.99 9.09 -16.80
C ALA A 119 -14.59 10.43 -17.30
N ALA A 120 -14.85 10.51 -18.61
CA ALA A 120 -15.41 11.70 -19.26
C ALA A 120 -16.79 12.11 -18.69
N ASP A 121 -17.56 11.13 -18.22
CA ASP A 121 -18.86 11.32 -17.54
C ASP A 121 -18.73 11.83 -16.09
N LYS A 122 -17.51 12.20 -15.67
CA LYS A 122 -17.14 12.67 -14.32
C LYS A 122 -17.23 11.60 -13.23
N THR A 123 -17.51 10.35 -13.56
CA THR A 123 -17.48 9.22 -12.62
C THR A 123 -16.06 8.70 -12.45
N TRP A 124 -15.81 7.97 -11.36
CA TRP A 124 -14.55 7.26 -11.15
C TRP A 124 -14.72 5.79 -11.45
N LYS A 125 -13.89 5.25 -12.35
CA LYS A 125 -13.95 3.86 -12.80
C LYS A 125 -12.78 3.08 -12.22
N LYS A 126 -13.08 1.93 -11.62
CA LYS A 126 -12.09 0.98 -11.11
C LYS A 126 -11.50 0.19 -12.27
N HIS A 127 -10.19 -0.02 -12.22
CA HIS A 127 -9.44 -0.91 -13.08
C HIS A 127 -8.58 -1.83 -12.21
N ASP A 128 -8.53 -3.10 -12.59
CA ASP A 128 -7.59 -4.05 -12.00
C ASP A 128 -6.25 -3.93 -12.73
N TYR A 129 -5.16 -3.80 -11.99
CA TYR A 129 -3.82 -3.81 -12.56
C TYR A 129 -3.31 -5.24 -12.62
N THR A 130 -2.98 -5.68 -13.82
CA THR A 130 -2.32 -6.96 -14.09
C THR A 130 -0.98 -6.71 -14.76
N GLU A 131 0.01 -7.52 -14.43
CA GLU A 131 1.30 -7.57 -15.09
C GLU A 131 1.07 -7.85 -16.58
N GLY A 132 1.37 -6.89 -17.45
CA GLY A 132 1.01 -6.90 -18.88
C GLY A 132 0.15 -5.71 -19.33
N ASN A 133 -0.49 -5.01 -18.39
CA ASN A 133 -1.15 -3.74 -18.70
C ASN A 133 -0.10 -2.66 -18.95
N LYS A 134 -0.18 -1.97 -20.10
CA LYS A 134 0.71 -0.85 -20.46
C LYS A 134 0.46 0.43 -19.64
N VAL A 135 -0.26 0.32 -18.52
CA VAL A 135 -0.60 1.46 -17.68
C VAL A 135 0.61 1.80 -16.81
N PRO A 136 1.11 3.05 -16.84
CA PRO A 136 2.27 3.44 -16.06
C PRO A 136 1.94 3.40 -14.56
N VAL A 137 2.66 2.55 -13.83
CA VAL A 137 2.55 2.44 -12.36
C VAL A 137 3.25 3.64 -11.71
N PRO A 138 2.66 4.28 -10.68
CA PRO A 138 3.27 5.41 -9.99
C PRO A 138 4.66 5.06 -9.43
N ALA A 139 5.61 5.98 -9.60
CA ALA A 139 7.00 5.76 -9.19
C ALA A 139 7.13 5.42 -7.69
N LEU A 140 6.30 6.02 -6.84
CA LEU A 140 6.26 5.71 -5.41
C LEU A 140 5.89 4.25 -5.15
N LEU A 141 4.92 3.71 -5.89
CA LEU A 141 4.49 2.34 -5.73
C LEU A 141 5.57 1.35 -6.20
N LYS A 142 6.29 1.67 -7.28
CA LYS A 142 7.47 0.91 -7.72
C LYS A 142 8.59 0.88 -6.66
N LYS A 143 8.80 1.99 -5.95
CA LYS A 143 9.77 2.06 -4.84
C LYS A 143 9.32 1.25 -3.62
N LEU A 144 8.02 1.24 -3.33
CA LEU A 144 7.43 0.51 -2.19
C LEU A 144 7.37 -1.01 -2.43
N LYS A 145 7.23 -1.45 -3.68
CA LYS A 145 7.13 -2.86 -4.08
C LYS A 145 7.97 -3.13 -5.34
N PRO A 146 9.32 -3.01 -5.24
CA PRO A 146 10.19 -3.17 -6.40
C PRO A 146 10.08 -4.57 -7.01
N GLU A 147 9.99 -5.63 -6.20
CA GLU A 147 9.87 -7.01 -6.68
C GLU A 147 8.56 -7.30 -7.44
N TYR A 148 7.54 -6.45 -7.30
CA TYR A 148 6.23 -6.64 -7.94
C TYR A 148 6.04 -5.75 -9.18
N PHE A 149 6.82 -4.68 -9.30
CA PHE A 149 6.66 -3.70 -10.39
C PHE A 149 7.96 -3.43 -11.17
N ASN A 150 9.10 -3.93 -10.71
CA ASN A 150 10.35 -3.94 -11.44
C ASN A 150 10.59 -5.36 -11.96
N ASP A 151 9.85 -5.73 -13.00
CA ASP A 151 10.28 -6.77 -13.92
C ASP A 151 11.05 -6.11 -15.08
N ASN A 152 12.17 -6.74 -15.42
CA ASN A 152 13.26 -6.31 -16.32
C ASN A 152 12.82 -5.66 -17.64
#